data_AF-A0A516R187-F1
#
_entry.id   AF-A0A516R187-F1
#
_cell.length_a   1.000
_cell.length_b   1.000
_cell.length_c   1.000
_cell.angle_alpha   90.00
_cell.angle_beta   90.00
_cell.angle_gamma   90.00
#
_symmetry.space_group_name_H-M   'P 1'
#
loop_
_entity.id
_entity.type
_entity.pdbx_description
1 polymer ?
#
loop_
_entity_poly.entity_id
_entity_poly.type
_entity_poly.pdbx_seq_one_letter_code
_entity_poly.pdbx_strand_id
1 'polypeptide(L)'
;MQRTIAIQEERWNLTAQARWGSAPPGPDVAALRTEIDQLRRMMTGRAVVDQACGMVMVLTPCRRAAARGLLVDVARRCDLGLREVAAALVATTEGESLPEQMHRALRHALRRLHTAGRR
;
A
#
# COMPACT_ATOMS: atom_id res chain seq x y z
N MET A 1 -21.43 40.91 64.75
CA MET A 1 -22.72 40.34 64.29
C MET A 1 -23.22 41.27 63.20
N GLN A 2 -23.46 40.92 61.93
CA GLN A 2 -23.63 39.66 61.22
C GLN A 2 -22.93 39.78 59.85
N ARG A 3 -22.46 38.63 59.35
CA ARG A 3 -22.03 38.44 57.95
C ARG A 3 -23.28 38.20 57.11
N THR A 4 -23.37 38.86 55.96
CA THR A 4 -24.19 38.37 54.84
C THR A 4 -23.31 38.39 53.61
N ILE A 5 -22.95 37.19 53.18
CA ILE A 5 -22.23 36.92 51.93
C ILE A 5 -23.32 36.78 50.87
N ALA A 6 -23.30 37.64 49.85
CA ALA A 6 -24.02 37.39 48.60
C ALA A 6 -22.96 37.04 47.54
N ILE A 7 -22.73 35.74 47.38
CA ILE A 7 -22.01 35.16 46.24
C ILE A 7 -22.93 35.35 45.04
N GLN A 8 -22.56 36.26 44.12
CA GLN A 8 -23.15 36.31 42.78
C GLN A 8 -22.18 35.64 41.81
N GLU A 9 -22.18 34.31 41.87
CA GLU A 9 -21.66 33.45 40.82
C GLU A 9 -22.55 33.55 39.57
N GLU A 10 -22.00 33.12 38.44
CA GLU A 10 -22.71 32.79 37.19
C GLU A 10 -23.22 33.95 36.33
N ARG A 11 -22.32 34.59 35.56
CA ARG A 11 -22.74 35.07 34.22
C ARG A 11 -21.67 35.18 33.14
N TRP A 12 -20.52 34.52 33.23
CA TRP A 12 -19.59 34.55 32.08
C TRP A 12 -18.89 33.23 31.81
N ASN A 13 -19.59 32.11 32.03
CA ASN A 13 -19.32 30.88 31.30
C ASN A 13 -19.95 30.96 29.90
N LEU A 14 -19.54 31.98 29.12
CA LEU A 14 -19.55 31.87 27.67
C LEU A 14 -18.36 30.98 27.30
N THR A 15 -18.45 29.69 27.66
CA THR A 15 -17.95 28.67 26.76
C THR A 15 -18.76 28.82 25.49
N ALA A 16 -18.31 29.73 24.63
CA ALA A 16 -18.32 29.47 23.21
C ALA A 16 -17.58 28.14 23.05
N GLN A 17 -18.29 27.04 23.28
CA GLN A 17 -18.00 25.78 22.63
C GLN A 17 -18.10 26.14 21.17
N ALA A 18 -16.96 26.53 20.60
CA ALA A 18 -16.75 26.47 19.18
C ALA A 18 -17.24 25.07 18.81
N ARG A 19 -18.42 24.99 18.21
CA ARG A 19 -18.92 23.79 17.57
C ARG A 19 -18.09 23.57 16.32
N TRP A 20 -16.78 23.49 16.50
CA TRP A 20 -15.82 22.92 15.57
C TRP A 20 -15.71 21.41 15.82
N GLY A 21 -16.75 20.82 16.39
CA GLY A 21 -17.06 19.40 16.19
C GLY A 21 -17.55 19.24 14.76
N SER A 22 -16.59 19.05 13.85
CA SER A 22 -16.74 18.36 12.55
C SER A 22 -18.17 18.18 12.06
N ALA A 23 -18.75 19.20 11.43
CA ALA A 23 -19.92 18.95 10.59
C ALA A 23 -19.55 17.83 9.60
N PRO A 24 -20.42 16.82 9.40
CA PRO A 24 -20.13 15.77 8.44
C PRO A 24 -19.77 16.42 7.11
N PRO A 25 -18.74 15.93 6.41
CA PRO A 25 -18.38 16.46 5.10
C PRO A 25 -19.65 16.52 4.24
N GLY A 26 -19.86 17.63 3.53
CA GLY A 26 -20.93 17.71 2.54
C GLY A 26 -20.88 16.50 1.60
N PRO A 27 -22.01 16.09 1.02
CA PRO A 27 -22.12 14.85 0.24
C PRO A 27 -21.01 14.69 -0.81
N ASP A 28 -20.58 15.78 -1.45
CA ASP A 28 -19.47 15.80 -2.41
C ASP A 28 -18.12 15.43 -1.79
N VAL A 29 -17.81 15.93 -0.58
CA VAL A 29 -16.56 15.63 0.11
C VAL A 29 -16.52 14.16 0.58
N ALA A 30 -17.66 13.59 0.96
CA ALA A 30 -17.76 12.17 1.29
C ALA A 30 -17.57 11.26 0.05
N ALA A 31 -18.17 11.64 -1.08
CA ALA A 31 -18.00 10.93 -2.35
C ALA A 31 -16.54 10.97 -2.84
N LEU A 32 -15.90 12.15 -2.83
CA LEU A 32 -14.50 12.31 -3.22
C LEU A 32 -13.54 11.53 -2.32
N ARG A 33 -13.80 11.45 -1.00
CA ARG A 33 -13.00 10.60 -0.09
C ARG A 33 -13.11 9.13 -0.45
N THR A 34 -14.32 8.66 -0.77
CA THR A 34 -14.57 7.28 -1.19
C THR A 34 -13.82 6.96 -2.49
N GLU A 35 -13.86 7.88 -3.47
CA GLU A 35 -13.14 7.76 -4.73
C GLU A 35 -11.61 7.74 -4.54
N ILE A 36 -11.08 8.66 -3.73
CA ILE A 36 -9.65 8.68 -3.36
C ILE A 36 -9.23 7.34 -2.74
N ASP A 37 -10.04 6.78 -1.84
CA ASP A 37 -9.73 5.51 -1.19
C ASP A 37 -9.81 4.33 -2.16
N GLN A 38 -10.75 4.33 -3.11
CA GLN A 38 -10.80 3.35 -4.19
C GLN A 38 -9.55 3.43 -5.09
N LEU A 39 -9.18 4.63 -5.52
CA LEU A 39 -7.98 4.87 -6.33
C LEU A 39 -6.72 4.46 -5.58
N ARG A 40 -6.59 4.80 -4.29
CA ARG A 40 -5.47 4.36 -3.45
C ARG A 40 -5.37 2.85 -3.39
N ARG A 41 -6.48 2.13 -3.17
CA ARG A 41 -6.48 0.66 -3.18
C ARG A 41 -6.04 0.08 -4.53
N MET A 42 -6.49 0.66 -5.63
CA MET A 42 -6.06 0.27 -6.98
C MET A 42 -4.56 0.54 -7.19
N MET A 43 -4.07 1.69 -6.73
CA MET A 43 -2.67 2.10 -6.88
C MET A 43 -1.73 1.29 -6.00
N THR A 44 -2.05 1.04 -4.72
CA THR A 44 -1.22 0.21 -3.82
C THR A 44 -1.02 -1.19 -4.39
N GLY A 45 -2.08 -1.75 -4.97
CA GLY A 45 -2.01 -3.05 -5.62
C GLY A 45 -1.13 -3.10 -6.87
N ARG A 46 -1.04 -1.99 -7.60
CA ARG A 46 -0.22 -1.85 -8.80
C ARG A 46 1.24 -1.51 -8.45
N ALA A 47 1.44 -0.70 -7.40
CA ALA A 47 2.75 -0.22 -6.97
C ALA A 47 3.69 -1.35 -6.57
N VAL A 48 3.22 -2.33 -5.78
CA VAL A 48 4.07 -3.46 -5.35
C VAL A 48 4.49 -4.36 -6.52
N VAL A 49 3.59 -4.59 -7.48
CA VAL A 49 3.90 -5.36 -8.69
C VAL A 49 4.89 -4.60 -9.57
N ASP A 50 4.76 -3.28 -9.64
CA ASP A 50 5.65 -2.42 -10.42
C ASP A 50 7.06 -2.34 -9.80
N GLN A 51 7.16 -2.29 -8.47
CA GLN A 51 8.42 -2.38 -7.73
C GLN A 51 9.12 -3.73 -7.98
N ALA A 52 8.38 -4.82 -7.83
CA ALA A 52 8.88 -6.16 -8.12
C ALA A 52 9.34 -6.30 -9.59
N CYS A 53 8.60 -5.72 -10.54
CA CYS A 53 9.02 -5.67 -11.95
C CYS A 53 10.35 -4.91 -12.10
N GLY A 54 10.50 -3.76 -11.43
CA GLY A 54 11.74 -2.99 -11.41
C GLY A 54 12.92 -3.80 -10.87
N MET A 55 12.75 -4.53 -9.75
CA MET A 55 13.77 -5.42 -9.19
C MET A 55 14.19 -6.49 -10.20
N VAL A 56 13.24 -7.15 -10.88
CA VAL A 56 13.54 -8.13 -11.93
C VAL A 56 14.31 -7.50 -13.09
N MET A 57 13.93 -6.29 -13.51
CA MET A 57 14.61 -5.57 -14.60
C MET A 57 16.07 -5.22 -14.26
N VAL A 58 16.39 -5.01 -12.98
CA VAL A 58 17.77 -4.82 -12.52
C VAL A 58 18.56 -6.13 -12.59
N LEU A 59 17.97 -7.25 -12.17
CA LEU A 59 18.62 -8.56 -12.16
C LEU A 59 18.84 -9.13 -13.58
N THR A 60 17.93 -8.84 -14.50
CA THR A 60 18.00 -9.27 -15.89
C THR A 60 17.49 -8.15 -16.79
N PRO A 61 18.35 -7.54 -17.63
CA PRO A 61 17.94 -6.47 -18.53
C PRO A 61 16.81 -6.94 -19.43
N CYS A 62 15.59 -6.45 -19.17
CA CYS A 62 14.40 -6.82 -19.90
C CYS A 62 13.37 -5.69 -19.88
N ARG A 63 12.40 -5.73 -20.81
CA ARG A 63 11.28 -4.79 -20.80
C ARG A 63 10.30 -5.15 -19.68
N ARG A 64 9.59 -4.16 -19.15
CA ARG A 64 8.58 -4.32 -18.09
C ARG A 64 7.55 -5.44 -18.36
N ALA A 65 7.11 -5.60 -19.61
CA ALA A 65 6.18 -6.68 -19.98
C ALA A 65 6.77 -8.07 -19.74
N ALA A 66 8.06 -8.26 -20.03
CA ALA A 66 8.76 -9.53 -19.77
C ALA A 66 8.98 -9.76 -18.27
N ALA A 67 9.36 -8.73 -17.52
CA ALA A 67 9.46 -8.80 -16.06
C ALA A 67 8.13 -9.20 -15.41
N ARG A 68 7.02 -8.58 -15.84
CA ARG A 68 5.68 -8.95 -15.36
C ARG A 68 5.31 -10.38 -15.75
N GLY A 69 5.60 -10.80 -16.99
CA GLY A 69 5.39 -12.17 -17.43
C GLY A 69 6.16 -13.19 -16.58
N LEU A 70 7.40 -12.87 -16.21
CA LEU A 70 8.21 -13.69 -15.32
C LEU A 70 7.59 -13.82 -13.93
N LEU A 71 7.10 -12.73 -13.34
CA LEU A 71 6.42 -12.78 -12.03
C LEU A 71 5.11 -13.59 -12.08
N VAL A 72 4.35 -13.48 -13.18
CA VAL A 72 3.15 -14.32 -13.41
C VAL A 72 3.52 -15.80 -13.52
N ASP A 73 4.64 -16.12 -14.20
CA ASP A 73 5.16 -17.48 -14.31
C ASP A 73 5.53 -18.06 -12.93
N VAL A 74 6.15 -17.24 -12.06
CA VAL A 74 6.50 -17.63 -10.69
C VAL A 74 5.23 -17.85 -9.84
N ALA A 75 4.29 -16.91 -9.89
CA ALA A 75 3.01 -16.98 -9.18
C ALA A 75 2.26 -18.28 -9.50
N ARG A 76 2.11 -18.60 -10.79
CA ARG A 76 1.48 -19.85 -11.24
C ARG A 76 2.21 -21.10 -10.74
N ARG A 77 3.55 -21.11 -10.72
CA ARG A 77 4.34 -22.28 -10.26
C ARG A 77 4.28 -22.49 -8.75
N CYS A 78 4.00 -21.43 -8.00
CA CYS A 78 3.87 -21.50 -6.54
C CYS A 78 2.41 -21.63 -6.10
N ASP A 79 1.45 -21.58 -7.02
CA ASP A 79 0.01 -21.48 -6.74
C ASP A 79 -0.33 -20.29 -5.82
N LEU A 80 0.28 -19.14 -6.09
CA LEU A 80 0.12 -17.89 -5.33
C LEU A 80 -0.41 -16.77 -6.22
N GLY A 81 -1.00 -15.74 -5.60
CA GLY A 81 -1.35 -14.51 -6.27
C GLY A 81 -0.11 -13.73 -6.72
N LEU A 82 -0.21 -13.04 -7.86
CA LEU A 82 0.86 -12.16 -8.37
C LEU A 82 1.28 -11.10 -7.33
N ARG A 83 0.32 -10.57 -6.57
CA ARG A 83 0.59 -9.57 -5.54
C ARG A 83 1.37 -10.15 -4.37
N GLU A 84 1.09 -11.40 -3.98
CA GLU A 84 1.79 -12.08 -2.89
C GLU A 84 3.25 -12.36 -3.28
N VAL A 85 3.48 -12.85 -4.49
CA VAL A 85 4.84 -13.02 -5.03
C VAL A 85 5.59 -11.69 -5.12
N ALA A 86 4.92 -10.64 -5.60
CA ALA A 86 5.52 -9.31 -5.69
C ALA A 86 5.88 -8.76 -4.31
N ALA A 87 4.98 -8.90 -3.32
CA ALA A 87 5.22 -8.47 -1.95
C ALA A 87 6.38 -9.24 -1.31
N ALA A 88 6.42 -10.56 -1.45
CA ALA A 88 7.51 -11.39 -0.94
C ALA A 88 8.86 -11.03 -1.58
N LEU A 89 8.87 -10.70 -2.88
CA LEU A 89 10.08 -10.22 -3.54
C LEU A 89 10.51 -8.85 -3.03
N VAL A 90 9.58 -7.90 -2.86
CA VAL A 90 9.88 -6.56 -2.32
C VAL A 90 10.36 -6.65 -0.87
N ALA A 91 9.76 -7.48 -0.02
CA ALA A 91 10.17 -7.68 1.36
C ALA A 91 11.64 -8.12 1.50
N THR A 92 12.22 -8.75 0.46
CA THR A 92 13.66 -9.08 0.47
C THR A 92 14.58 -7.87 0.54
N THR A 93 14.13 -6.68 0.15
CA THR A 93 14.91 -5.45 0.34
C THR A 93 15.04 -5.04 1.81
N GLU A 94 14.17 -5.57 2.66
CA GLU A 94 14.17 -5.36 4.12
C GLU A 94 14.83 -6.53 4.88
N GLY A 95 15.45 -7.47 4.16
CA GLY A 95 16.15 -8.62 4.74
C GLY A 95 15.30 -9.86 4.94
N GLU A 96 14.01 -9.84 4.55
CA GLU A 96 13.19 -11.05 4.58
C GLU A 96 13.67 -12.09 3.57
N SER A 97 13.56 -13.37 3.95
CA SER A 97 13.91 -14.47 3.06
C SER A 97 12.71 -14.91 2.22
N LEU A 98 12.94 -15.10 0.92
CA LEU A 98 11.95 -15.72 0.03
C LEU A 98 11.71 -17.19 0.44
N PRO A 99 10.44 -17.63 0.53
CA PRO A 99 10.09 -19.05 0.59
C PRO A 99 10.84 -19.87 -0.47
N GLU A 100 11.40 -21.01 -0.07
CA GLU A 100 12.33 -21.78 -0.90
C GLU A 100 11.72 -22.21 -2.25
N GLN A 101 10.43 -22.55 -2.28
CA GLN A 101 9.71 -22.84 -3.52
C GLN A 101 9.72 -21.64 -4.48
N MET A 102 9.45 -20.45 -3.97
CA MET A 102 9.43 -19.22 -4.74
C MET A 102 10.83 -18.84 -5.22
N HIS A 103 11.83 -19.01 -4.36
CA HIS A 103 13.22 -18.80 -4.72
C HIS A 103 13.67 -19.73 -5.88
N ARG A 104 13.28 -21.02 -5.86
CA ARG A 104 13.53 -21.96 -6.96
C ARG A 104 12.80 -21.55 -8.25
N ALA A 105 11.51 -21.19 -8.15
CA ALA A 105 10.72 -20.76 -9.29
C ALA A 105 11.30 -19.49 -9.94
N LEU A 106 11.71 -18.51 -9.13
CA LEU A 106 12.32 -17.26 -9.58
C LEU A 106 13.66 -17.53 -10.29
N ARG A 107 14.56 -18.33 -9.69
CA ARG A 107 15.83 -18.71 -10.33
C ARG A 107 15.63 -19.40 -11.67
N HIS A 108 14.65 -20.31 -11.77
CA HIS A 108 14.33 -20.98 -13.02
C HIS A 108 13.80 -20.00 -14.08
N ALA A 109 12.92 -19.08 -13.70
CA ALA A 109 12.33 -18.12 -14.62
C ALA A 109 13.36 -17.08 -15.11
N LEU A 110 14.24 -16.58 -14.24
CA LEU A 110 15.34 -15.68 -14.59
C LEU A 110 16.31 -16.32 -15.60
N ARG A 111 16.69 -17.60 -15.38
CA ARG A 111 17.55 -18.34 -16.32
C ARG A 111 16.91 -18.45 -17.70
N ARG A 112 15.62 -18.80 -17.76
CA ARG A 112 14.87 -18.89 -19.03
C ARG A 112 14.87 -17.55 -19.78
N LEU A 113 14.58 -16.45 -19.07
CA LEU A 113 14.53 -15.13 -19.68
C LEU A 113 15.90 -14.71 -20.22
N HIS A 114 16.96 -14.94 -19.45
CA HIS A 114 18.33 -14.65 -19.87
C HIS A 114 18.75 -15.47 -21.11
N THR A 115 18.33 -16.74 -21.21
CA THR A 115 18.60 -17.55 -22.41
C THR A 115 17.82 -17.10 -23.65
N ALA A 116 16.62 -16.56 -23.45
CA ALA A 116 15.79 -16.05 -24.55
C ALA A 116 16.32 -14.72 -25.11
N GLY A 117 16.90 -13.86 -24.27
CA GLY A 117 17.48 -12.58 -24.70
C GLY A 117 18.85 -12.69 -25.37
N ARG A 118 19.49 -13.87 -25.38
CA ARG A 118 20.75 -14.14 -26.08
C ARG A 118 20.59 -14.66 -27.51
N ARG A 119 19.36 -14.92 -27.94
CA ARG A 119 19.01 -15.33 -29.30
C ARG A 119 18.52 -14.13 -30.08
#